data_AF-A0A523R9R2-F1
#
_entry.id   AF-A0A523R9R2-F1
#
_cell.length_a   1.000
_cell.length_b   1.000
_cell.length_c   1.000
_cell.angle_alpha   90.00
_cell.angle_beta   90.00
_cell.angle_gamma   90.00
#
_symmetry.space_group_name_H-M   'P 1'
#
loop_
_entity.id
_entity.type
_entity.pdbx_description
1 polymer ?
#
loop_
_entity_poly.entity_id
_entity_poly.type
_entity_poly.pdbx_seq_one_letter_code
_entity_poly.pdbx_strand_id
1 'polypeptide(L)'
;MIKLRVEILSKKLDNKTYLKYLLQSLNADALKQICRDFGIKGFSKFNKSDLINFVLDSLAEEEQKDLLEQKEGDIITNEINTAIKKINGEDRESITDIKVVNDKNHEIELNFKGFNWKSSSYLSITLKNILDPERDCDCRVGSNMGLCNHFWVGFIYSLKKNYFKLSDWKLTFLPKDFGKNVENIIIKDGKLINEGAPSSLLAKHKRITIYDAEITDIEEKEDDFQGNITTYYLITLKDIEFGPQLKKKSDYRKEDIENLDELKIRVSEKLYSSDIFKSGDRIICNGGVNKDRFLGFMLKRVTGLKKL
;
A
#
# COMPACT_ATOMS: atom_id res chain seq x y z
N MET A 1 18.85 24.74 11.73
CA MET A 1 19.24 23.64 10.83
C MET A 1 18.29 23.50 9.62
N ILE A 2 17.59 24.59 9.21
CA ILE A 2 16.56 24.57 8.15
C ILE A 2 17.08 25.18 6.83
N LYS A 3 18.07 26.09 6.89
CA LYS A 3 18.63 26.79 5.72
C LYS A 3 19.42 25.92 4.73
N LEU A 4 19.91 24.74 5.14
CA LEU A 4 20.65 23.83 4.24
C LEU A 4 19.73 22.99 3.33
N ARG A 5 18.41 23.08 3.50
CA ARG A 5 17.44 22.17 2.86
C ARG A 5 16.94 22.61 1.49
N VAL A 6 17.15 23.88 1.13
CA VAL A 6 16.72 24.46 -0.15
C VAL A 6 17.77 24.25 -1.26
N GLU A 7 19.03 23.98 -0.92
CA GLU A 7 20.13 23.87 -1.91
C GLU A 7 20.33 22.47 -2.51
N ILE A 8 19.50 21.48 -2.15
CA ILE A 8 19.57 20.11 -2.70
C ILE A 8 18.30 19.77 -3.51
N LEU A 9 17.92 20.66 -4.43
CA LEU A 9 17.25 20.26 -5.66
C LEU A 9 18.22 20.57 -6.78
N SER A 10 19.04 19.59 -7.17
CA SER A 10 19.94 19.75 -8.30
C SER A 10 19.13 19.84 -9.59
N LYS A 11 18.80 21.08 -9.98
CA LYS A 11 18.80 21.64 -11.35
C LYS A 11 18.55 20.63 -12.48
N LYS A 12 17.27 20.38 -12.80
CA LYS A 12 16.82 20.12 -14.19
C LYS A 12 15.31 20.34 -14.40
N LEU A 13 14.48 20.03 -13.41
CA LEU A 13 13.05 20.36 -13.39
C LEU A 13 12.82 21.65 -12.61
N ASP A 14 12.00 22.55 -13.15
CA ASP A 14 11.53 23.73 -12.43
C ASP A 14 10.42 23.38 -11.42
N ASN A 15 10.21 24.24 -10.41
CA ASN A 15 9.24 24.02 -9.34
C ASN A 15 7.82 23.80 -9.87
N LYS A 16 7.42 24.54 -10.92
CA LYS A 16 6.07 24.44 -11.49
C LYS A 16 5.85 23.07 -12.14
N THR A 17 6.83 22.59 -12.91
CA THR A 17 6.77 21.24 -13.51
C THR A 17 6.76 20.15 -12.43
N TYR A 18 7.61 20.26 -11.42
CA TYR A 18 7.66 19.26 -10.35
C TYR A 18 6.37 19.23 -9.50
N LEU A 19 5.85 20.41 -9.13
CA LEU A 19 4.56 20.54 -8.46
C LEU A 19 3.45 19.94 -9.32
N LYS A 20 3.45 20.16 -10.63
CA LYS A 20 2.47 19.54 -11.52
C LYS A 20 2.45 18.02 -11.37
N TYR A 21 3.62 17.37 -11.28
CA TYR A 21 3.72 15.92 -11.05
C TYR A 21 3.17 15.52 -9.68
N LEU A 22 3.51 16.24 -8.61
CA LEU A 22 3.03 15.97 -7.25
C LEU A 22 1.51 16.11 -7.11
N LEU A 23 0.95 17.19 -7.66
CA LEU A 23 -0.47 17.51 -7.54
C LEU A 23 -1.36 16.49 -8.27
N GLN A 24 -0.82 15.70 -9.22
CA GLN A 24 -1.57 14.60 -9.84
C GLN A 24 -2.01 13.54 -8.83
N SER A 25 -1.27 13.33 -7.74
CA SER A 25 -1.61 12.34 -6.71
C SER A 25 -2.77 12.79 -5.81
N LEU A 26 -3.12 14.08 -5.82
CA LEU A 26 -4.19 14.62 -4.98
C LEU A 26 -5.58 14.41 -5.59
N ASN A 27 -6.60 14.39 -4.72
CA ASN A 27 -8.00 14.47 -5.14
C ASN A 27 -8.45 15.95 -5.24
N ALA A 28 -9.64 16.18 -5.78
CA ALA A 28 -10.15 17.54 -5.99
C ALA A 28 -10.31 18.32 -4.67
N ASP A 29 -10.67 17.66 -3.58
CA ASP A 29 -10.89 18.33 -2.30
C ASP A 29 -9.57 18.76 -1.64
N ALA A 30 -8.51 17.95 -1.75
CA ALA A 30 -7.18 18.32 -1.32
C ALA A 30 -6.61 19.49 -2.14
N LEU A 31 -6.85 19.52 -3.46
CA LEU A 31 -6.48 20.65 -4.30
C LEU A 31 -7.25 21.93 -3.93
N LYS A 32 -8.56 21.82 -3.67
CA LYS A 32 -9.38 22.94 -3.17
C LYS A 32 -8.89 23.43 -1.81
N GLN A 33 -8.37 22.52 -0.96
CA GLN A 33 -7.79 22.90 0.31
C GLN A 33 -6.51 23.71 0.10
N ILE A 34 -5.63 23.32 -0.82
CA ILE A 34 -4.45 24.12 -1.20
C ILE A 34 -4.88 25.52 -1.65
N CYS A 35 -5.92 25.65 -2.49
CA CYS A 35 -6.42 26.96 -2.87
C CYS A 35 -6.84 27.82 -1.66
N ARG A 36 -7.48 27.22 -0.65
CA ARG A 36 -7.88 27.92 0.58
C ARG A 36 -6.67 28.32 1.43
N ASP A 37 -5.72 27.41 1.59
CA ASP A 37 -4.49 27.60 2.39
C ASP A 37 -3.67 28.79 1.84
N PHE A 38 -3.64 28.98 0.51
CA PHE A 38 -2.93 30.06 -0.18
C PHE A 38 -3.82 31.25 -0.56
N GLY A 39 -5.07 31.32 -0.08
CA GLY A 39 -5.96 32.45 -0.34
C GLY A 39 -6.41 32.63 -1.80
N ILE A 40 -6.23 31.61 -2.65
CA ILE A 40 -6.65 31.59 -4.06
C ILE A 40 -8.18 31.58 -4.13
N LYS A 41 -8.78 32.44 -4.98
CA LYS A 41 -10.24 32.56 -5.16
C LYS A 41 -10.69 32.10 -6.55
N GLY A 42 -11.98 31.80 -6.70
CA GLY A 42 -12.58 31.47 -8.01
C GLY A 42 -12.34 30.05 -8.52
N PHE A 43 -11.84 29.16 -7.67
CA PHE A 43 -11.44 27.80 -8.05
C PHE A 43 -12.59 26.78 -8.11
N SER A 44 -13.79 27.12 -7.61
CA SER A 44 -14.91 26.17 -7.44
C SER A 44 -15.45 25.56 -8.73
N LYS A 45 -15.25 26.25 -9.86
CA LYS A 45 -15.74 25.84 -11.20
C LYS A 45 -14.84 24.82 -11.90
N PHE A 46 -13.63 24.60 -11.42
CA PHE A 46 -12.65 23.75 -12.12
C PHE A 46 -12.82 22.27 -11.78
N ASN A 47 -12.68 21.42 -12.80
CA ASN A 47 -12.46 19.99 -12.60
C ASN A 47 -11.04 19.75 -12.05
N LYS A 48 -10.71 18.51 -11.67
CA LYS A 48 -9.39 18.20 -11.07
C LYS A 48 -8.21 18.66 -11.94
N SER A 49 -8.24 18.35 -13.24
CA SER A 49 -7.13 18.66 -14.16
C SER A 49 -6.92 20.16 -14.28
N ASP A 50 -8.02 20.89 -14.52
CA ASP A 50 -7.98 22.34 -14.65
C ASP A 50 -7.61 23.03 -13.33
N LEU A 51 -8.02 22.44 -12.19
CA LEU A 51 -7.69 22.95 -10.87
C LEU A 51 -6.20 22.86 -10.58
N ILE A 52 -5.50 21.81 -11.04
CA ILE A 52 -4.04 21.72 -10.91
C ILE A 52 -3.38 22.88 -11.66
N ASN A 53 -3.74 23.09 -12.93
CA ASN A 53 -3.17 24.19 -13.72
C ASN A 53 -3.50 25.55 -13.08
N PHE A 54 -4.74 25.73 -12.62
CA PHE A 54 -5.18 26.96 -11.96
C PHE A 54 -4.38 27.25 -10.69
N VAL A 55 -4.10 26.25 -9.85
CA VAL A 55 -3.23 26.41 -8.67
C VAL A 55 -1.84 26.87 -9.10
N LEU A 56 -1.23 26.19 -10.08
CA LEU A 56 0.12 26.51 -10.55
C LEU A 56 0.24 27.90 -11.20
N ASP A 57 -0.81 28.36 -11.87
CA ASP A 57 -0.86 29.68 -12.50
C ASP A 57 -1.18 30.80 -11.51
N SER A 58 -1.77 30.46 -10.36
CA SER A 58 -2.14 31.44 -9.32
C SER A 58 -1.02 31.70 -8.30
N LEU A 59 -0.05 30.79 -8.18
CA LEU A 59 1.02 30.88 -7.19
C LEU A 59 2.29 31.51 -7.80
N ALA A 60 2.86 32.49 -7.08
CA ALA A 60 4.20 33.00 -7.36
C ALA A 60 5.28 31.95 -7.05
N GLU A 61 6.50 32.15 -7.56
CA GLU A 61 7.60 31.17 -7.38
C GLU A 61 7.93 30.87 -5.91
N GLU A 62 7.89 31.89 -5.04
CA GLU A 62 8.09 31.70 -3.59
C GLU A 62 6.95 30.89 -2.96
N GLU A 63 5.71 31.15 -3.36
CA GLU A 63 4.54 30.40 -2.86
C GLU A 63 4.54 28.95 -3.36
N GLN A 64 5.03 28.71 -4.57
CA GLN A 64 5.25 27.35 -5.10
C GLN A 64 6.26 26.59 -4.24
N LYS A 65 7.34 27.26 -3.83
CA LYS A 65 8.33 26.66 -2.93
C LYS A 65 7.75 26.39 -1.55
N ASP A 66 6.98 27.32 -0.99
CA ASP A 66 6.27 27.11 0.27
C ASP A 66 5.31 25.91 0.18
N LEU A 67 4.60 25.76 -0.94
CA LEU A 67 3.71 24.61 -1.19
C LEU A 67 4.49 23.29 -1.22
N LEU A 68 5.66 23.25 -1.86
CA LEU A 68 6.55 22.09 -1.86
C LEU A 68 6.96 21.72 -0.43
N GLU A 69 7.48 22.69 0.33
CA GLU A 69 7.93 22.48 1.71
C GLU A 69 6.81 21.95 2.62
N GLN A 70 5.57 22.37 2.39
CA GLN A 70 4.42 21.96 3.20
C GLN A 70 3.82 20.60 2.81
N LYS A 71 3.77 20.27 1.51
CA LYS A 71 2.91 19.15 1.02
C LYS A 71 3.68 18.00 0.38
N GLU A 72 4.91 18.21 -0.11
CA GLU A 72 5.68 17.17 -0.82
C GLU A 72 5.79 15.89 0.02
N GLY A 73 6.24 16.02 1.28
CA GLY A 73 6.46 14.89 2.17
C GLY A 73 5.20 14.02 2.35
N ASP A 74 4.05 14.64 2.61
CA ASP A 74 2.79 13.93 2.82
C ASP A 74 2.30 13.22 1.56
N ILE A 75 2.37 13.89 0.40
CA ILE A 75 1.96 13.32 -0.89
C ILE A 75 2.78 12.08 -1.21
N ILE A 76 4.10 12.19 -1.10
CA ILE A 76 5.04 11.12 -1.46
C ILE A 76 4.91 9.96 -0.48
N THR A 77 4.80 10.24 0.82
CA THR A 77 4.57 9.22 1.85
C THR A 77 3.32 8.41 1.56
N ASN A 78 2.22 9.06 1.16
CA ASN A 78 0.96 8.37 0.86
C ASN A 78 1.06 7.44 -0.37
N GLU A 79 1.73 7.87 -1.45
CA GLU A 79 1.90 7.03 -2.63
C GLU A 79 2.86 5.85 -2.36
N ILE A 80 3.94 6.06 -1.61
CA ILE A 80 4.85 5.00 -1.16
C ILE A 80 4.13 3.97 -0.29
N ASN A 81 3.35 4.44 0.71
CA ASN A 81 2.60 3.54 1.58
C ASN A 81 1.59 2.70 0.79
N THR A 82 0.94 3.30 -0.20
CA THR A 82 0.05 2.57 -1.12
C THR A 82 0.82 1.53 -1.94
N ALA A 83 2.02 1.86 -2.42
CA ALA A 83 2.88 0.91 -3.14
C ALA A 83 3.31 -0.27 -2.26
N ILE A 84 3.68 -0.02 -0.99
CA ILE A 84 4.01 -1.07 -0.02
C ILE A 84 2.80 -1.96 0.25
N LYS A 85 1.60 -1.39 0.43
CA LYS A 85 0.35 -2.16 0.57
C LYS A 85 0.10 -3.05 -0.65
N LYS A 86 0.39 -2.58 -1.88
CA LYS A 86 0.31 -3.41 -3.10
C LYS A 86 1.28 -4.58 -3.07
N ILE A 87 2.53 -4.35 -2.66
CA ILE A 87 3.57 -5.38 -2.52
C ILE A 87 3.16 -6.42 -1.46
N ASN A 88 2.61 -5.96 -0.33
CA ASN A 88 2.09 -6.83 0.73
C ASN A 88 0.78 -7.52 0.34
N GLY A 89 0.13 -7.14 -0.77
CA GLY A 89 -1.17 -7.66 -1.16
C GLY A 89 -2.34 -7.16 -0.30
N GLU A 90 -2.19 -6.03 0.37
CA GLU A 90 -3.24 -5.38 1.17
C GLU A 90 -4.06 -4.37 0.36
N ASP A 91 -3.64 -4.08 -0.87
CA ASP A 91 -4.35 -3.19 -1.78
C ASP A 91 -5.34 -3.93 -2.70
N ARG A 92 -6.38 -3.22 -3.16
CA ARG A 92 -7.44 -3.74 -4.06
C ARG A 92 -6.91 -4.12 -5.44
N GLU A 93 -5.82 -3.51 -5.87
CA GLU A 93 -5.13 -3.85 -7.11
C GLU A 93 -3.82 -4.56 -6.80
N SER A 94 -3.63 -5.70 -7.44
CA SER A 94 -2.48 -6.58 -7.21
C SER A 94 -1.46 -6.46 -8.34
N ILE A 95 -0.19 -6.63 -7.99
CA ILE A 95 0.91 -6.81 -8.94
C ILE A 95 0.74 -8.18 -9.60
N THR A 96 0.62 -8.22 -10.92
CA THR A 96 0.48 -9.47 -11.68
C THR A 96 1.78 -9.92 -12.30
N ASP A 97 2.61 -8.98 -12.76
CA ASP A 97 3.88 -9.27 -13.40
C ASP A 97 4.84 -8.08 -13.24
N ILE A 98 6.14 -8.39 -13.17
CA ILE A 98 7.24 -7.41 -13.29
C ILE A 98 8.29 -8.03 -14.20
N LYS A 99 8.57 -7.38 -15.32
CA LYS A 99 9.49 -7.86 -16.34
C LYS A 99 10.63 -6.85 -16.54
N VAL A 100 11.86 -7.33 -16.53
CA VAL A 100 13.00 -6.57 -17.03
C VAL A 100 12.97 -6.64 -18.56
N VAL A 101 12.71 -5.51 -19.21
CA VAL A 101 12.65 -5.41 -20.68
C VAL A 101 14.04 -5.23 -21.26
N ASN A 102 14.87 -4.43 -20.59
CA ASN A 102 16.26 -4.19 -20.96
C ASN A 102 17.10 -3.94 -19.72
N ASP A 103 17.90 -4.94 -19.35
CA ASP A 103 18.72 -4.89 -18.16
C ASP A 103 19.85 -3.85 -18.25
N LYS A 104 20.35 -3.53 -19.46
CA LYS A 104 21.44 -2.54 -19.62
C LYS A 104 20.97 -1.10 -19.37
N ASN A 105 19.72 -0.83 -19.72
CA ASN A 105 19.09 0.47 -19.55
C ASN A 105 18.19 0.54 -18.32
N HIS A 106 18.21 -0.51 -17.49
CA HIS A 106 17.39 -0.63 -16.28
C HIS A 106 15.88 -0.47 -16.55
N GLU A 107 15.42 -0.93 -17.73
CA GLU A 107 14.03 -0.79 -18.17
C GLU A 107 13.19 -1.93 -17.62
N ILE A 108 12.10 -1.57 -16.93
CA ILE A 108 11.15 -2.51 -16.36
C ILE A 108 9.72 -2.18 -16.79
N GLU A 109 8.93 -3.23 -16.99
CA GLU A 109 7.49 -3.16 -17.17
C GLU A 109 6.79 -3.85 -16.00
N LEU A 110 5.75 -3.20 -15.46
CA LEU A 110 4.92 -3.70 -14.39
C LEU A 110 3.48 -3.79 -14.86
N ASN A 111 2.83 -4.90 -14.56
CA ASN A 111 1.42 -5.12 -14.87
C ASN A 111 0.63 -5.28 -13.57
N PHE A 112 -0.47 -4.55 -13.47
CA PHE A 112 -1.36 -4.59 -12.32
C PHE A 112 -2.78 -4.96 -12.73
N LYS A 113 -3.51 -5.56 -11.80
CA LYS A 113 -4.90 -5.95 -12.00
C LYS A 113 -5.74 -5.60 -10.77
N GLY A 114 -6.74 -4.77 -10.98
CA GLY A 114 -7.83 -4.54 -10.04
C GLY A 114 -9.04 -5.42 -10.32
N PHE A 115 -10.19 -5.07 -9.75
CA PHE A 115 -11.41 -5.85 -9.93
C PHE A 115 -11.91 -5.84 -11.38
N ASN A 116 -12.02 -4.64 -11.97
CA ASN A 116 -12.55 -4.42 -13.32
C ASN A 116 -11.58 -3.64 -14.23
N TRP A 117 -10.32 -3.49 -13.83
CA TRP A 117 -9.33 -2.75 -14.60
C TRP A 117 -7.96 -3.44 -14.55
N LYS A 118 -7.14 -3.08 -15.53
CA LYS A 118 -5.72 -3.41 -15.60
C LYS A 118 -4.95 -2.12 -15.84
N SER A 119 -3.72 -2.06 -15.36
CA SER A 119 -2.83 -0.95 -15.64
C SER A 119 -1.43 -1.47 -15.94
N SER A 120 -0.74 -0.81 -16.86
CA SER A 120 0.67 -1.03 -17.16
C SER A 120 1.48 0.16 -16.64
N SER A 121 2.73 -0.09 -16.29
CA SER A 121 3.70 0.93 -15.92
C SER A 121 5.06 0.55 -16.48
N TYR A 122 5.67 1.44 -17.23
CA TYR A 122 7.06 1.39 -17.65
C TYR A 122 7.89 2.32 -16.76
N LEU A 123 9.11 1.90 -16.43
CA LEU A 123 10.06 2.70 -15.68
C LEU A 123 11.50 2.35 -16.06
N SER A 124 12.34 3.37 -16.24
CA SER A 124 13.79 3.25 -16.32
C SER A 124 14.44 4.25 -15.36
N ILE A 125 15.21 3.73 -14.40
CA ILE A 125 16.02 4.54 -13.48
C ILE A 125 17.49 4.16 -13.66
N THR A 126 18.26 5.13 -14.13
CA THR A 126 19.71 5.09 -14.27
C THR A 126 20.31 6.33 -13.61
N LEU A 127 21.62 6.31 -13.33
CA LEU A 127 22.30 7.52 -12.82
C LEU A 127 22.18 8.74 -13.76
N LYS A 128 21.91 8.52 -15.06
CA LYS A 128 21.78 9.60 -16.06
C LYS A 128 20.42 10.29 -16.01
N ASN A 129 19.36 9.58 -15.63
CA ASN A 129 17.98 10.09 -15.58
C ASN A 129 17.39 10.07 -14.16
N ILE A 130 18.19 9.85 -13.11
CA ILE A 130 17.71 9.75 -11.72
C ILE A 130 17.00 11.01 -11.19
N LEU A 131 17.22 12.16 -11.84
CA LEU A 131 16.57 13.43 -11.54
C LEU A 131 15.25 13.64 -12.28
N ASP A 132 14.97 12.84 -13.30
CA ASP A 132 13.68 12.78 -14.00
C ASP A 132 13.59 11.44 -14.74
N PRO A 133 13.23 10.35 -14.02
CA PRO A 133 13.23 9.02 -14.60
C PRO A 133 12.27 8.91 -15.79
N GLU A 134 12.69 8.17 -16.80
CA GLU A 134 11.81 7.79 -17.89
C GLU A 134 10.73 6.87 -17.34
N ARG A 135 9.48 7.28 -17.52
CA ARG A 135 8.32 6.60 -16.97
C ARG A 135 7.12 6.81 -17.86
N ASP A 136 6.28 5.79 -17.91
CA ASP A 136 4.97 5.86 -18.53
C ASP A 136 4.03 4.95 -17.75
N CYS A 137 2.78 5.35 -17.52
CA CYS A 137 1.85 4.52 -16.79
C CYS A 137 0.41 4.87 -17.15
N ASP A 138 -0.40 3.85 -17.43
CA ASP A 138 -1.78 4.03 -17.89
C ASP A 138 -2.75 4.44 -16.77
N CYS A 139 -2.27 4.49 -15.52
CA CYS A 139 -3.11 4.94 -14.42
C CYS A 139 -3.35 6.45 -14.50
N ARG A 140 -4.46 6.91 -13.92
CA ARG A 140 -4.87 8.33 -13.97
C ARG A 140 -3.79 9.32 -13.52
N VAL A 141 -2.98 8.94 -12.54
CA VAL A 141 -1.90 9.78 -12.00
C VAL A 141 -0.66 9.69 -12.89
N GLY A 142 -0.24 8.47 -13.24
CA GLY A 142 0.96 8.20 -14.03
C GLY A 142 0.90 8.69 -15.48
N SER A 143 -0.28 8.62 -16.11
CA SER A 143 -0.51 9.12 -17.47
C SER A 143 -0.37 10.64 -17.58
N ASN A 144 -0.37 11.33 -16.44
CA ASN A 144 -0.09 12.75 -16.31
C ASN A 144 1.29 13.02 -15.68
N MET A 145 2.21 12.05 -15.79
CA MET A 145 3.59 12.09 -15.29
C MET A 145 3.73 12.15 -13.76
N GLY A 146 2.65 11.94 -13.01
CA GLY A 146 2.67 11.95 -11.54
C GLY A 146 3.41 10.75 -10.94
N LEU A 147 3.95 10.95 -9.73
CA LEU A 147 4.67 9.91 -8.97
C LEU A 147 3.68 8.98 -8.26
N CYS A 148 2.92 8.21 -9.04
CA CYS A 148 1.91 7.29 -8.56
C CYS A 148 2.49 6.10 -7.79
N ASN A 149 1.66 5.40 -7.03
CA ASN A 149 2.05 4.17 -6.35
C ASN A 149 2.59 3.07 -7.30
N HIS A 150 2.20 3.03 -8.58
CA HIS A 150 2.83 2.13 -9.57
C HIS A 150 4.29 2.48 -9.85
N PHE A 151 4.59 3.78 -9.99
CA PHE A 151 5.96 4.28 -10.07
C PHE A 151 6.76 3.84 -8.85
N TRP A 152 6.19 3.95 -7.64
CA TRP A 152 6.88 3.55 -6.42
C TRP A 152 7.10 2.04 -6.28
N VAL A 153 6.21 1.19 -6.81
CA VAL A 153 6.48 -0.25 -6.93
C VAL A 153 7.68 -0.48 -7.84
N GLY A 154 7.74 0.18 -8.99
CA GLY A 154 8.87 0.11 -9.92
C GLY A 154 10.17 0.65 -9.33
N PHE A 155 10.09 1.74 -8.55
CA PHE A 155 11.21 2.32 -7.83
C PHE A 155 11.82 1.33 -6.83
N ILE A 156 10.97 0.70 -6.01
CA ILE A 156 11.40 -0.32 -5.03
C ILE A 156 12.02 -1.52 -5.76
N TYR A 157 11.41 -1.98 -6.85
CA TYR A 157 11.99 -3.05 -7.67
C TYR A 157 13.39 -2.71 -8.20
N SER A 158 13.54 -1.52 -8.77
CA SER A 158 14.80 -1.04 -9.34
C SER A 158 15.88 -0.89 -8.26
N LEU A 159 15.51 -0.39 -7.08
CA LEU A 159 16.39 -0.33 -5.92
C LEU A 159 16.85 -1.74 -5.51
N LYS A 160 15.94 -2.72 -5.45
CA LYS A 160 16.25 -4.11 -5.10
C LYS A 160 17.03 -4.87 -6.17
N LYS A 161 16.96 -4.42 -7.42
CA LYS A 161 17.86 -4.85 -8.52
C LYS A 161 19.24 -4.18 -8.49
N ASN A 162 19.49 -3.26 -7.56
CA ASN A 162 20.71 -2.45 -7.49
C ASN A 162 20.95 -1.58 -8.74
N TYR A 163 19.88 -1.16 -9.43
CA TYR A 163 19.98 -0.23 -10.57
C TYR A 163 20.42 1.18 -10.15
N PHE A 164 20.22 1.53 -8.88
CA PHE A 164 20.76 2.72 -8.23
C PHE A 164 20.83 2.48 -6.71
N LYS A 165 21.56 3.32 -5.97
CA LYS A 165 21.55 3.32 -4.51
C LYS A 165 20.60 4.39 -3.99
N LEU A 166 20.04 4.17 -2.79
CA LEU A 166 19.16 5.15 -2.15
C LEU A 166 19.80 6.55 -2.01
N SER A 167 21.11 6.60 -1.77
CA SER A 167 21.90 7.84 -1.70
C SER A 167 21.98 8.61 -3.01
N ASP A 168 21.72 7.95 -4.14
CA ASP A 168 21.77 8.56 -5.47
C ASP A 168 20.45 9.29 -5.78
N TRP A 169 19.37 8.95 -5.10
CA TRP A 169 18.04 9.53 -5.32
C TRP A 169 17.96 10.99 -4.86
N LYS A 170 17.53 11.86 -5.76
CA LYS A 170 17.51 13.32 -5.55
C LYS A 170 16.28 14.04 -6.11
N LEU A 171 15.38 13.35 -6.80
CA LEU A 171 14.19 13.97 -7.38
C LEU A 171 13.20 14.46 -6.31
N THR A 172 13.00 13.65 -5.26
CA THR A 172 12.02 13.94 -4.20
C THR A 172 12.55 13.50 -2.84
N PHE A 173 12.03 14.13 -1.78
CA PHE A 173 12.20 13.62 -0.42
C PHE A 173 11.62 12.20 -0.30
N LEU A 174 12.30 11.36 0.49
CA LEU A 174 11.80 10.06 0.92
C LEU A 174 11.53 10.09 2.43
N PRO A 175 10.48 9.41 2.92
CA PRO A 175 10.22 9.28 4.35
C PRO A 175 11.45 8.80 5.11
N LYS A 176 11.68 9.30 6.33
CA LYS A 176 12.88 8.98 7.12
C LYS A 176 13.04 7.48 7.38
N ASP A 177 11.92 6.78 7.48
CA ASP A 177 11.79 5.35 7.71
C ASP A 177 11.73 4.51 6.43
N PHE A 178 11.79 5.13 5.24
CA PHE A 178 11.67 4.45 3.95
C PHE A 178 12.61 3.25 3.83
N GLY A 179 13.91 3.44 4.14
CA GLY A 179 14.92 2.38 4.02
C GLY A 179 14.59 1.15 4.88
N LYS A 180 14.10 1.38 6.11
CA LYS A 180 13.65 0.32 7.02
C LYS A 180 12.39 -0.36 6.51
N ASN A 181 11.42 0.41 6.00
CA ASN A 181 10.15 -0.10 5.51
C ASN A 181 10.30 -1.00 4.27
N VAL A 182 11.35 -0.80 3.48
CA VAL A 182 11.63 -1.63 2.30
C VAL A 182 12.71 -2.67 2.55
N GLU A 183 13.33 -2.73 3.74
CA GLU A 183 14.47 -3.61 4.04
C GLU A 183 14.14 -5.09 3.75
N ASN A 184 13.02 -5.56 4.31
CA ASN A 184 12.54 -6.95 4.18
C ASN A 184 11.86 -7.27 2.83
N ILE A 185 11.80 -6.30 1.91
CA ILE A 185 11.30 -6.53 0.56
C ILE A 185 12.42 -7.14 -0.29
N ILE A 186 12.19 -8.32 -0.83
CA ILE A 186 13.13 -9.04 -1.69
C ILE A 186 12.52 -9.31 -3.07
N ILE A 187 13.37 -9.66 -4.03
CA ILE A 187 12.92 -10.18 -5.33
C ILE A 187 13.07 -11.70 -5.32
N LYS A 188 11.94 -12.41 -5.45
CA LYS A 188 11.90 -13.87 -5.55
C LYS A 188 11.06 -14.26 -6.75
N ASP A 189 11.62 -15.10 -7.62
CA ASP A 189 10.98 -15.54 -8.87
C ASP A 189 10.45 -14.37 -9.73
N GLY A 190 11.21 -13.27 -9.78
CA GLY A 190 10.85 -12.05 -10.51
C GLY A 190 9.82 -11.14 -9.82
N LYS A 191 9.31 -11.51 -8.63
CA LYS A 191 8.28 -10.76 -7.90
C LYS A 191 8.82 -10.10 -6.64
N LEU A 192 8.21 -8.98 -6.25
CA LEU A 192 8.46 -8.36 -4.95
C LEU A 192 7.69 -9.09 -3.86
N ILE A 193 8.40 -9.50 -2.81
CA ILE A 193 7.83 -10.13 -1.62
C ILE A 193 8.38 -9.41 -0.40
N ASN A 194 7.50 -8.96 0.49
CA ASN A 194 7.89 -8.43 1.79
C ASN A 194 7.90 -9.57 2.82
N GLU A 195 9.07 -10.12 3.14
CA GLU A 195 9.18 -11.24 4.09
C GLU A 195 8.86 -10.85 5.54
N GLY A 196 8.88 -9.55 5.84
CA GLY A 196 8.46 -9.03 7.14
C GLY A 196 6.97 -8.73 7.23
N ALA A 197 6.21 -8.85 6.14
CA ALA A 197 4.78 -8.52 6.16
C ALA A 197 3.94 -9.66 6.76
N PRO A 198 2.92 -9.34 7.58
CA PRO A 198 1.86 -10.27 8.00
C PRO A 198 1.34 -11.18 6.88
N SER A 199 1.14 -10.62 5.70
CA SER A 199 0.65 -11.32 4.52
C SER A 199 1.60 -12.41 4.03
N SER A 200 2.91 -12.23 4.17
CA SER A 200 3.91 -13.23 3.76
C SER A 200 3.91 -14.45 4.67
N LEU A 201 3.73 -14.24 5.98
CA LEU A 201 3.60 -15.27 7.00
C LEU A 201 2.36 -16.13 6.72
N LEU A 202 1.21 -15.48 6.52
CA LEU A 202 -0.06 -16.14 6.22
C LEU A 202 -0.04 -16.87 4.87
N ALA A 203 0.55 -16.29 3.83
CA ALA A 203 0.57 -16.85 2.49
C ALA A 203 1.30 -18.20 2.38
N LYS A 204 2.16 -18.56 3.34
CA LYS A 204 2.81 -19.88 3.42
C LYS A 204 1.80 -21.01 3.65
N HIS A 205 0.63 -20.70 4.21
CA HIS A 205 -0.33 -21.69 4.66
C HIS A 205 -1.64 -21.58 3.87
N LYS A 206 -2.19 -22.73 3.45
CA LYS A 206 -3.58 -22.78 2.94
C LYS A 206 -4.59 -22.64 4.09
N ARG A 207 -4.22 -23.13 5.27
CA ARG A 207 -5.06 -23.20 6.46
C ARG A 207 -4.17 -23.21 7.70
N ILE A 208 -4.58 -22.48 8.73
CA ILE A 208 -3.82 -22.31 9.97
C ILE A 208 -4.68 -22.65 11.20
N THR A 209 -4.00 -22.87 12.31
CA THR A 209 -4.59 -22.81 13.66
C THR A 209 -4.10 -21.52 14.32
N ILE A 210 -5.03 -20.70 14.79
CA ILE A 210 -4.75 -19.65 15.78
C ILE A 210 -4.76 -20.35 17.13
N TYR A 211 -3.61 -20.37 17.81
CA TYR A 211 -3.43 -20.98 19.13
C TYR A 211 -3.95 -20.09 20.24
N ASP A 212 -3.71 -18.79 20.10
CA ASP A 212 -4.14 -17.76 21.03
C ASP A 212 -4.25 -16.43 20.28
N ALA A 213 -5.29 -15.65 20.59
CA ALA A 213 -5.52 -14.31 20.07
C ALA A 213 -6.61 -13.62 20.88
N GLU A 214 -6.52 -12.32 21.07
CA GLU A 214 -7.55 -11.52 21.74
C GLU A 214 -8.51 -10.91 20.72
N ILE A 215 -9.81 -11.01 20.97
CA ILE A 215 -10.84 -10.30 20.19
C ILE A 215 -10.81 -8.82 20.55
N THR A 216 -10.63 -7.94 19.56
CA THR A 216 -10.68 -6.48 19.76
C THR A 216 -11.99 -5.88 19.31
N ASP A 217 -12.57 -6.40 18.23
CA ASP A 217 -13.76 -5.86 17.60
C ASP A 217 -14.58 -6.95 16.91
N ILE A 218 -15.90 -6.76 16.86
CA ILE A 218 -16.85 -7.68 16.24
C ILE A 218 -17.87 -6.87 15.44
N GLU A 219 -17.86 -7.05 14.12
CA GLU A 219 -18.83 -6.45 13.21
C GLU A 219 -19.77 -7.51 12.64
N GLU A 220 -21.08 -7.32 12.81
CA GLU A 220 -22.09 -8.09 12.08
C GLU A 220 -22.22 -7.58 10.64
N LYS A 221 -22.32 -8.51 9.69
CA LYS A 221 -22.47 -8.23 8.27
C LYS A 221 -23.52 -9.15 7.67
N GLU A 222 -24.25 -8.61 6.70
CA GLU A 222 -25.18 -9.36 5.85
C GLU A 222 -24.65 -9.37 4.41
N ASP A 223 -24.81 -10.51 3.74
CA ASP A 223 -24.51 -10.69 2.31
C ASP A 223 -25.77 -11.19 1.62
N ASP A 224 -26.36 -10.39 0.75
CA ASP A 224 -27.48 -10.81 -0.11
C ASP A 224 -26.93 -11.30 -1.44
N PHE A 225 -27.06 -12.61 -1.66
CA PHE A 225 -26.75 -13.22 -2.95
C PHE A 225 -28.00 -13.87 -3.55
N GLN A 226 -28.54 -13.23 -4.60
CA GLN A 226 -29.72 -13.70 -5.34
C GLN A 226 -30.96 -13.92 -4.44
N GLY A 227 -31.15 -13.07 -3.43
CA GLY A 227 -32.26 -13.15 -2.49
C GLY A 227 -32.02 -14.07 -1.29
N ASN A 228 -30.84 -14.69 -1.19
CA ASN A 228 -30.42 -15.42 -0.01
C ASN A 228 -29.55 -14.52 0.86
N ILE A 229 -30.14 -14.02 1.95
CA ILE A 229 -29.41 -13.23 2.95
C ILE A 229 -28.62 -14.19 3.85
N THR A 230 -27.31 -13.99 3.91
CA THR A 230 -26.42 -14.73 4.79
C THR A 230 -25.77 -13.77 5.79
N THR A 231 -26.03 -13.98 7.08
CA THR A 231 -25.39 -13.23 8.16
C THR A 231 -24.05 -13.87 8.54
N TYR A 232 -23.04 -13.04 8.75
CA TYR A 232 -21.72 -13.44 9.23
C TYR A 232 -21.08 -12.35 10.09
N TYR A 233 -20.11 -12.76 10.89
CA TYR A 233 -19.40 -11.88 11.80
C TYR A 233 -17.96 -11.73 11.34
N LEU A 234 -17.50 -10.48 11.21
CA LEU A 234 -16.09 -10.15 11.07
C LEU A 234 -15.55 -9.86 12.45
N ILE A 235 -14.63 -10.70 12.91
CA ILE A 235 -13.97 -10.54 14.21
C ILE A 235 -12.54 -10.08 13.95
N THR A 236 -12.15 -8.95 14.53
CA THR A 236 -10.77 -8.47 14.52
C THR A 236 -10.05 -9.03 15.73
N LEU A 237 -8.88 -9.63 15.49
CA LEU A 237 -8.03 -10.23 16.50
C LEU A 237 -6.73 -9.44 16.63
N LYS A 238 -6.14 -9.43 17.83
CA LYS A 238 -4.77 -8.95 18.07
C LYS A 238 -3.94 -9.97 18.85
N ASP A 239 -2.62 -9.74 18.92
CA ASP A 239 -1.67 -10.55 19.68
C ASP A 239 -1.78 -12.04 19.32
N ILE A 240 -1.76 -12.33 18.02
CA ILE A 240 -2.08 -13.63 17.46
C ILE A 240 -0.84 -14.53 17.44
N GLU A 241 -0.95 -15.68 18.10
CA GLU A 241 -0.05 -16.82 17.93
C GLU A 241 -0.69 -17.84 16.98
N PHE A 242 -0.01 -18.20 15.90
CA PHE A 242 -0.55 -19.14 14.92
C PHE A 242 0.51 -20.07 14.34
N GLY A 243 0.06 -21.11 13.65
CA GLY A 243 0.93 -22.00 12.91
C GLY A 243 0.17 -22.92 11.95
N PRO A 244 0.84 -23.96 11.42
CA PRO A 244 0.20 -24.97 10.59
C PRO A 244 -1.04 -25.55 11.26
N GLN A 245 -2.06 -25.88 10.46
CA GLN A 245 -3.28 -26.44 11.02
C GLN A 245 -2.99 -27.74 11.79
N LEU A 246 -3.33 -27.77 13.09
CA LEU A 246 -3.29 -28.99 13.89
C LEU A 246 -4.37 -29.97 13.45
N LYS A 247 -3.98 -31.22 13.17
CA LYS A 247 -4.92 -32.35 13.03
C LYS A 247 -5.04 -33.11 14.35
N LYS A 248 -3.96 -33.18 15.13
CA LYS A 248 -3.88 -33.81 16.44
C LYS A 248 -3.06 -32.92 17.39
N LYS A 249 -3.25 -33.07 18.71
CA LYS A 249 -2.46 -32.31 19.72
C LYS A 249 -0.96 -32.56 19.60
N SER A 250 -0.54 -33.76 19.18
CA SER A 250 0.86 -34.12 18.96
C SER A 250 1.53 -33.37 17.81
N ASP A 251 0.75 -32.74 16.93
CA ASP A 251 1.27 -32.00 15.79
C ASP A 251 1.76 -30.59 16.19
N TYR A 252 1.48 -30.17 17.43
CA TYR A 252 1.91 -28.88 17.96
C TYR A 252 3.42 -28.87 18.18
N ARG A 253 4.07 -27.89 17.56
CA ARG A 253 5.51 -27.64 17.67
C ARG A 253 5.71 -26.16 17.97
N LYS A 254 6.47 -25.87 19.01
CA LYS A 254 6.69 -24.49 19.46
C LYS A 254 7.50 -23.69 18.44
N GLU A 255 8.40 -24.38 17.73
CA GLU A 255 9.22 -23.82 16.67
C GLU A 255 8.42 -23.40 15.41
N ASP A 256 7.20 -23.91 15.23
CA ASP A 256 6.35 -23.58 14.08
C ASP A 256 5.39 -22.40 14.37
N ILE A 257 5.53 -21.76 15.54
CA ILE A 257 4.67 -20.65 15.95
C ILE A 257 5.18 -19.35 15.34
N GLU A 258 4.31 -18.68 14.62
CA GLU A 258 4.48 -17.35 14.09
C GLU A 258 3.55 -16.38 14.83
N ASN A 259 3.95 -15.11 14.89
CA ASN A 259 3.20 -14.05 15.57
C ASN A 259 2.66 -13.02 14.57
N LEU A 260 1.47 -12.49 14.85
CA LEU A 260 0.79 -11.47 14.06
C LEU A 260 0.17 -10.43 14.98
N ASP A 261 0.34 -9.15 14.64
CA ASP A 261 -0.22 -8.05 15.44
C ASP A 261 -1.74 -7.97 15.30
N GLU A 262 -2.27 -8.12 14.07
CA GLU A 262 -3.70 -8.04 13.78
C GLU A 262 -4.11 -9.02 12.67
N LEU A 263 -5.29 -9.63 12.81
CA LEU A 263 -5.88 -10.48 11.77
C LEU A 263 -7.40 -10.47 11.88
N LYS A 264 -8.08 -10.33 10.74
CA LYS A 264 -9.54 -10.49 10.66
C LYS A 264 -9.93 -11.93 10.38
N ILE A 265 -11.00 -12.40 11.01
CA ILE A 265 -11.60 -13.71 10.75
C ILE A 265 -13.09 -13.55 10.42
N ARG A 266 -13.58 -14.30 9.41
CA ARG A 266 -15.01 -14.40 9.07
C ARG A 266 -15.61 -15.64 9.70
N VAL A 267 -16.49 -15.43 10.65
CA VAL A 267 -17.21 -16.48 11.37
C VAL A 267 -18.65 -16.50 10.89
N SER A 268 -19.17 -17.69 10.57
CA SER A 268 -20.59 -17.84 10.21
C SER A 268 -21.47 -17.62 11.43
N GLU A 269 -22.69 -17.12 11.23
CA GLU A 269 -23.70 -16.99 12.28
C GLU A 269 -23.84 -18.27 13.13
N LYS A 270 -23.88 -19.46 12.51
CA LYS A 270 -23.97 -20.75 13.22
C LYS A 270 -22.83 -21.04 14.21
N LEU A 271 -21.66 -20.42 14.01
CA LEU A 271 -20.46 -20.65 14.83
C LEU A 271 -20.25 -19.52 15.85
N TYR A 272 -20.90 -18.37 15.65
CA TYR A 272 -20.81 -17.22 16.54
C TYR A 272 -22.03 -17.14 17.45
N SER A 273 -21.82 -16.70 18.69
CA SER A 273 -22.89 -16.34 19.61
C SER A 273 -22.40 -15.19 20.46
N SER A 274 -23.16 -14.09 20.49
CA SER A 274 -22.84 -12.88 21.25
C SER A 274 -22.79 -13.11 22.77
N ASP A 275 -23.42 -14.17 23.25
CA ASP A 275 -23.39 -14.56 24.66
C ASP A 275 -22.08 -15.27 25.02
N ILE A 276 -21.37 -15.82 24.02
CA ILE A 276 -20.17 -16.64 24.20
C ILE A 276 -18.90 -15.85 23.93
N PHE A 277 -18.88 -14.97 22.93
CA PHE A 277 -17.69 -14.25 22.48
C PHE A 277 -17.89 -12.74 22.55
N LYS A 278 -16.97 -12.04 23.22
CA LYS A 278 -16.99 -10.58 23.38
C LYS A 278 -15.58 -10.01 23.17
N SER A 279 -15.51 -8.70 22.91
CA SER A 279 -14.23 -7.98 22.91
C SER A 279 -13.51 -8.17 24.27
N GLY A 280 -12.20 -8.40 24.22
CA GLY A 280 -11.34 -8.78 25.34
C GLY A 280 -11.20 -10.29 25.55
N ASP A 281 -12.04 -11.12 24.92
CA ASP A 281 -11.92 -12.57 25.06
C ASP A 281 -10.75 -13.13 24.25
N ARG A 282 -10.03 -14.09 24.83
CA ARG A 282 -9.00 -14.85 24.11
C ARG A 282 -9.58 -16.11 23.49
N ILE A 283 -9.16 -16.43 22.26
CA ILE A 283 -9.74 -17.52 21.48
C ILE A 283 -8.69 -18.41 20.81
N ILE A 284 -9.13 -19.62 20.52
CA ILE A 284 -8.46 -20.58 19.63
C ILE A 284 -9.41 -20.91 18.49
N CYS A 285 -8.89 -21.00 17.25
CA CYS A 285 -9.70 -21.45 16.12
C CYS A 285 -8.83 -21.99 14.98
N ASN A 286 -9.48 -22.62 14.00
CA ASN A 286 -8.84 -23.00 12.74
C ASN A 286 -9.53 -22.28 11.59
N GLY A 287 -8.77 -21.85 10.58
CA GLY A 287 -9.34 -21.12 9.45
C GLY A 287 -8.51 -21.22 8.18
N GLY A 288 -9.18 -21.20 7.03
CA GLY A 288 -8.52 -21.14 5.72
C GLY A 288 -8.00 -19.73 5.45
N VAL A 289 -6.73 -19.61 5.07
CA VAL A 289 -6.13 -18.33 4.71
C VAL A 289 -6.66 -17.91 3.36
N ASN A 290 -7.31 -16.74 3.30
CA ASN A 290 -7.90 -16.20 2.07
C ASN A 290 -7.53 -14.74 1.92
N LYS A 291 -7.17 -14.34 0.70
CA LYS A 291 -7.02 -12.93 0.33
C LYS A 291 -8.39 -12.37 -0.05
N ASP A 292 -8.98 -11.59 0.84
CA ASP A 292 -10.15 -10.79 0.55
C ASP A 292 -9.78 -9.56 -0.28
N ARG A 293 -10.71 -9.12 -1.14
CA ARG A 293 -10.46 -8.01 -2.07
C ARG A 293 -10.41 -6.65 -1.37
N PHE A 294 -11.06 -6.52 -0.22
CA PHE A 294 -11.17 -5.26 0.50
C PHE A 294 -10.45 -5.26 1.84
N LEU A 295 -10.38 -6.42 2.49
CA LEU A 295 -9.85 -6.55 3.85
C LEU A 295 -8.45 -7.19 3.90
N GLY A 296 -7.84 -7.47 2.75
CA GLY A 296 -6.54 -8.14 2.69
C GLY A 296 -6.61 -9.61 3.10
N PHE A 297 -5.55 -10.12 3.72
CA PHE A 297 -5.54 -11.50 4.21
C PHE A 297 -6.43 -11.65 5.44
N MET A 298 -7.26 -12.69 5.43
CA MET A 298 -8.15 -13.01 6.53
C MET A 298 -8.39 -14.52 6.60
N LEU A 299 -8.92 -14.99 7.74
CA LEU A 299 -9.41 -16.36 7.82
C LEU A 299 -10.86 -16.46 7.40
N LYS A 300 -11.15 -17.40 6.49
CA LYS A 300 -12.52 -17.81 6.14
C LYS A 300 -12.71 -19.29 6.45
N ARG A 301 -13.96 -19.75 6.50
CA ARG A 301 -14.31 -21.13 6.86
C ARG A 301 -13.72 -21.49 8.23
N VAL A 302 -13.93 -20.58 9.19
CA VAL A 302 -13.49 -20.75 10.57
C VAL A 302 -14.22 -21.96 11.17
N THR A 303 -13.49 -22.75 11.95
CA THR A 303 -13.97 -23.99 12.58
C THR A 303 -13.31 -24.17 13.92
N GLY A 304 -14.01 -24.78 14.88
CA GLY A 304 -13.46 -25.05 16.21
C GLY A 304 -13.13 -23.78 16.99
N LEU A 305 -13.88 -22.69 16.75
CA LEU A 305 -13.81 -21.46 17.51
C LEU A 305 -14.19 -21.73 18.98
N LYS A 306 -13.28 -21.44 19.90
CA LYS A 306 -13.46 -21.64 21.34
C LYS A 306 -12.77 -20.52 22.11
N LYS A 307 -13.32 -20.19 23.28
CA LYS A 307 -12.68 -19.31 24.26
C LYS A 307 -11.59 -20.09 25.01
N LEU A 308 -10.49 -19.41 25.33
CA LEU A 308 -9.42 -19.92 26.18
C LEU A 308 -9.70 -19.62 27.66
#